data_AF-A0A1A9AQS6-F1
#
_entry.id   AF-A0A1A9AQS6-F1
#
_cell.length_a   1.000
_cell.length_b   1.000
_cell.length_c   1.000
_cell.angle_alpha   90.00
_cell.angle_beta   90.00
_cell.angle_gamma   90.00
#
_symmetry.space_group_name_H-M   'P 1'
#
loop_
_entity.id
_entity.type
_entity.pdbx_description
1 polymer ?
#
loop_
_entity_poly.entity_id
_entity_poly.type
_entity_poly.pdbx_seq_one_letter_code
_entity_poly.pdbx_strand_id
1 'polypeptide(L)'
;MPKPDDFSCELYTDRIHKELESNANLDSSKEFCQYVTSISNSYPGIEKVCWEVASHLNHIGKNILDDNNAKTYCSYLKYLLYDKIIKNYDVSKYSLIISYFEIPWNRIISRYGFYNKEICRPVFHNMANEYYHKWKEMFDYCTNYTYIRSKLSAKDTCAKSYCQYIDRHKNLYTELMTICTIEDDNNCTPFFTDCQKNNPSEILDLPECEEYKRSRDDQLNTADGVSKQELSTGESDSQEASLDLSTSMSTSSPSYSNSAMLTIFPTLSVLATSLLMYKLTPFGSWLRPHLQRMTKSSNSSNKESRQSPYATEYNSNDASYNIAYYSGENL
;
A
#
# COMPACT_ATOMS: atom_id res chain seq x y z
N MET A 1 6.43 37.78 27.75
CA MET A 1 7.46 37.10 26.95
C MET A 1 6.78 35.97 26.20
N PRO A 2 6.89 35.85 24.87
CA PRO A 2 6.48 34.64 24.16
C PRO A 2 7.27 33.45 24.71
N LYS A 3 6.67 32.26 24.76
CA LYS A 3 7.45 31.03 24.94
C LYS A 3 8.35 30.87 23.70
N PRO A 4 9.54 30.26 23.82
CA PRO A 4 10.26 29.82 22.65
C PRO A 4 9.35 28.81 21.93
N ASP A 5 9.06 29.08 20.66
CA ASP A 5 8.39 28.10 19.80
C ASP A 5 9.33 26.89 19.67
N ASP A 6 8.95 25.79 20.30
CA ASP A 6 9.47 24.47 19.99
C ASP A 6 8.93 24.12 18.59
N PHE A 7 9.64 24.59 17.56
CA PHE A 7 9.37 24.27 16.15
C PHE A 7 9.72 22.81 15.87
N SER A 8 9.01 21.88 16.53
CA SER A 8 9.07 20.47 16.18
C SER A 8 8.58 20.34 14.74
N CYS A 9 9.41 19.75 13.87
CA CYS A 9 9.09 19.48 12.47
C CYS A 9 8.14 18.27 12.36
N GLU A 10 7.04 18.36 13.11
CA GLU A 10 6.02 17.35 13.31
C GLU A 10 5.28 17.07 12.00
N LEU A 11 5.22 15.79 11.65
CA LEU A 11 4.47 15.32 10.49
C LEU A 11 2.98 15.23 10.84
N TYR A 12 2.11 15.25 9.82
CA TYR A 12 0.67 15.26 10.06
C TYR A 12 0.18 13.98 10.75
N THR A 13 0.76 12.83 10.42
CA THR A 13 0.47 11.57 11.12
C THR A 13 0.93 11.55 12.58
N ASP A 14 2.03 12.23 12.92
CA ASP A 14 2.48 12.37 14.31
C ASP A 14 1.47 13.19 15.12
N ARG A 15 0.91 14.25 14.51
CA ARG A 15 -0.15 15.04 15.11
C ARG A 15 -1.42 14.23 15.34
N ILE A 16 -1.89 13.50 14.32
CA ILE A 16 -3.05 12.60 14.44
C ILE A 16 -2.82 11.58 15.55
N HIS A 17 -1.62 10.99 15.64
CA HIS A 17 -1.27 10.06 16.70
C HIS A 17 -1.40 10.72 18.09
N LYS A 18 -0.74 11.85 18.31
CA LYS A 18 -0.77 12.58 19.58
C LYS A 18 -2.18 13.04 19.97
N GLU A 19 -2.98 13.48 19.00
CA GLU A 19 -4.37 13.89 19.24
C GLU A 19 -5.22 12.71 19.72
N LEU A 20 -5.15 11.56 19.04
CA LEU A 20 -5.89 10.36 19.39
C LEU A 20 -5.51 9.83 20.77
N GLU A 21 -4.21 9.71 21.06
CA GLU A 21 -3.71 9.25 22.37
C GLU A 21 -4.08 10.24 23.50
N SER A 22 -3.98 11.56 23.27
CA SER A 22 -4.32 12.58 24.27
C SER A 22 -5.82 12.63 24.61
N ASN A 23 -6.68 12.17 23.70
CA ASN A 23 -8.13 12.13 23.89
C ASN A 23 -8.65 10.71 24.21
N ALA A 24 -7.77 9.76 24.51
CA ALA A 24 -8.16 8.38 24.75
C ALA A 24 -8.95 8.21 26.06
N ASN A 25 -10.10 7.55 25.99
CA ASN A 25 -10.93 7.17 27.14
C ASN A 25 -11.17 5.65 27.13
N LEU A 26 -10.18 4.92 27.65
CA LEU A 26 -10.15 3.45 27.67
C LEU A 26 -11.26 2.83 28.53
N ASP A 27 -11.72 3.49 29.59
CA ASP A 27 -12.79 2.96 30.43
C ASP A 27 -14.13 2.94 29.70
N SER A 28 -14.44 4.02 28.97
CA SER A 28 -15.65 4.09 28.13
C SER A 28 -15.60 3.17 26.90
N SER A 29 -14.43 2.66 26.51
CA SER A 29 -14.29 1.83 25.31
C SER A 29 -14.34 0.31 25.59
N LYS A 30 -14.12 -0.11 26.85
CA LYS A 30 -14.21 -1.52 27.29
C LYS A 30 -15.53 -2.20 26.93
N GLU A 31 -16.65 -1.48 27.01
CA GLU A 31 -17.99 -2.02 26.72
C GLU A 31 -18.15 -2.57 25.29
N PHE A 32 -17.42 -2.01 24.31
CA PHE A 32 -17.48 -2.48 22.93
C PHE A 32 -16.75 -3.81 22.73
N CYS A 33 -15.67 -4.01 23.49
CA CYS A 33 -14.64 -5.02 23.21
C CYS A 33 -14.93 -6.43 23.74
N GLN A 34 -16.10 -6.65 24.35
CA GLN A 34 -16.55 -7.96 24.85
C GLN A 34 -16.39 -9.11 23.84
N TYR A 35 -16.59 -8.83 22.54
CA TYR A 35 -16.41 -9.84 21.49
C TYR A 35 -14.93 -10.19 21.28
N VAL A 36 -14.03 -9.21 21.30
CA VAL A 36 -12.57 -9.42 21.18
C VAL A 36 -12.00 -10.12 22.42
N THR A 37 -12.59 -9.93 23.60
CA THR A 37 -12.20 -10.67 24.83
C THR A 37 -12.32 -12.19 24.65
N SER A 38 -13.22 -12.68 23.78
CA SER A 38 -13.37 -14.12 23.51
C SER A 38 -12.10 -14.81 22.96
N ILE A 39 -11.19 -14.04 22.34
CA ILE A 39 -9.94 -14.55 21.76
C ILE A 39 -8.68 -14.17 22.55
N SER A 40 -8.81 -13.52 23.71
CA SER A 40 -7.64 -13.04 24.48
C SER A 40 -6.74 -14.16 25.03
N ASN A 41 -7.26 -15.38 25.19
CA ASN A 41 -6.45 -16.56 25.52
C ASN A 41 -5.52 -16.98 24.37
N SER A 42 -5.96 -16.81 23.12
CA SER A 42 -5.18 -17.14 21.92
C SER A 42 -4.26 -15.99 21.49
N TYR A 43 -4.65 -14.74 21.82
CA TYR A 43 -3.92 -13.53 21.47
C TYR A 43 -3.80 -12.62 22.72
N PRO A 44 -2.83 -12.88 23.61
CA PRO A 44 -2.64 -12.08 24.82
C PRO A 44 -2.51 -10.57 24.51
N GLY A 45 -3.19 -9.73 25.29
CA GLY A 45 -3.20 -8.27 25.12
C GLY A 45 -4.12 -7.73 24.01
N ILE A 46 -4.81 -8.58 23.24
CA ILE A 46 -5.70 -8.12 22.15
C ILE A 46 -6.87 -7.27 22.65
N GLU A 47 -7.32 -7.49 23.89
CA GLU A 47 -8.32 -6.65 24.55
C GLU A 47 -7.86 -5.19 24.67
N LYS A 48 -6.59 -4.95 25.00
CA LYS A 48 -6.03 -3.60 25.12
C LYS A 48 -5.97 -2.90 23.77
N VAL A 49 -5.56 -3.62 22.72
CA VAL A 49 -5.60 -3.13 21.33
C VAL A 49 -7.03 -2.73 20.95
N CYS A 50 -8.03 -3.51 21.35
CA CYS A 50 -9.43 -3.15 21.14
C CYS A 50 -9.84 -1.91 21.94
N TRP A 51 -9.49 -1.79 23.23
CA TRP A 51 -9.85 -0.61 24.03
C TRP A 51 -9.25 0.68 23.45
N GLU A 52 -7.99 0.64 23.01
CA GLU A 52 -7.30 1.76 22.35
C GLU A 52 -8.01 2.14 21.03
N VAL A 53 -8.25 1.17 20.14
CA VAL A 53 -8.89 1.43 18.84
C VAL A 53 -10.34 1.87 18.97
N ALA A 54 -11.11 1.26 19.86
CA ALA A 54 -12.49 1.64 20.15
C ALA A 54 -12.59 3.04 20.76
N SER A 55 -11.63 3.42 21.61
CA SER A 55 -11.49 4.76 22.17
C SER A 55 -11.24 5.81 21.07
N HIS A 56 -10.25 5.57 20.21
CA HIS A 56 -9.92 6.47 19.10
C HIS A 56 -11.08 6.61 18.10
N LEU A 57 -11.77 5.52 17.75
CA LEU A 57 -12.93 5.58 16.86
C LEU A 57 -14.08 6.40 17.45
N ASN A 58 -14.34 6.23 18.75
CA ASN A 58 -15.35 6.98 19.49
C ASN A 58 -14.99 8.47 19.64
N HIS A 59 -13.71 8.82 19.67
CA HIS A 59 -13.27 10.21 19.60
C HIS A 59 -13.52 10.81 18.21
N ILE A 60 -13.04 10.14 17.15
CA ILE A 60 -13.23 10.59 15.75
C ILE A 60 -14.72 10.80 15.45
N GLY A 61 -15.57 9.87 15.84
CA GLY A 61 -17.01 9.95 15.61
C GLY A 61 -17.74 11.08 16.33
N LYS A 62 -17.17 11.65 17.40
CA LYS A 62 -17.74 12.81 18.12
C LYS A 62 -17.34 14.15 17.51
N ASN A 63 -16.27 14.18 16.74
CA ASN A 63 -15.74 15.38 16.12
C ASN A 63 -16.46 15.64 14.78
N ILE A 64 -16.86 16.90 14.56
CA ILE A 64 -17.37 17.33 13.25
C ILE A 64 -16.17 17.59 12.34
N LEU A 65 -15.81 16.58 11.55
CA LEU A 65 -14.77 16.65 10.53
C LEU A 65 -15.40 16.78 9.14
N ASP A 66 -14.73 17.48 8.22
CA ASP A 66 -15.03 17.35 6.79
C ASP A 66 -14.62 15.97 6.25
N ASP A 67 -15.13 15.62 5.07
CA ASP A 67 -14.94 14.31 4.46
C ASP A 67 -13.47 13.91 4.27
N ASN A 68 -12.57 14.85 3.97
CA ASN A 68 -11.15 14.56 3.77
C ASN A 68 -10.45 14.25 5.10
N ASN A 69 -10.72 15.05 6.12
CA ASN A 69 -10.21 14.79 7.47
C ASN A 69 -10.81 13.50 8.05
N ALA A 70 -12.10 13.26 7.89
CA ALA A 70 -12.74 12.00 8.30
C ALA A 70 -12.13 10.78 7.61
N LYS A 71 -11.90 10.85 6.28
CA LYS A 71 -11.23 9.80 5.50
C LYS A 71 -9.81 9.56 6.01
N THR A 72 -9.08 10.62 6.34
CA THR A 72 -7.71 10.54 6.86
C THR A 72 -7.66 9.88 8.24
N TYR A 73 -8.41 10.39 9.21
CA TYR A 73 -8.42 9.87 10.59
C TYR A 73 -8.92 8.42 10.67
N CYS A 74 -10.00 8.08 9.95
CA CYS A 74 -10.52 6.71 9.95
C CYS A 74 -9.66 5.74 9.14
N SER A 75 -8.90 6.20 8.14
CA SER A 75 -7.88 5.37 7.49
C SER A 75 -6.65 5.17 8.38
N TYR A 76 -6.17 6.24 9.03
CA TYR A 76 -5.07 6.18 10.00
C TYR A 76 -5.38 5.18 11.12
N LEU A 77 -6.59 5.22 11.69
CA LEU A 77 -6.98 4.29 12.74
C LEU A 77 -7.02 2.83 12.26
N LYS A 78 -7.43 2.59 11.00
CA LYS A 78 -7.31 1.24 10.41
C LYS A 78 -5.84 0.84 10.33
N TYR A 79 -4.95 1.66 9.76
CA TYR A 79 -3.50 1.36 9.67
C TYR A 79 -2.79 1.25 11.03
N LEU A 80 -3.30 1.91 12.07
CA LEU A 80 -2.87 1.70 13.45
C LEU A 80 -3.28 0.31 13.96
N LEU A 81 -4.51 -0.15 13.66
CA LEU A 81 -4.96 -1.50 14.00
C LEU A 81 -4.18 -2.59 13.25
N TYR A 82 -3.96 -2.44 11.94
CA TYR A 82 -3.07 -3.32 11.16
C TYR A 82 -1.72 -3.47 11.88
N ASP A 83 -1.03 -2.35 12.08
CA ASP A 83 0.32 -2.31 12.64
C ASP A 83 0.39 -2.91 14.06
N LYS A 84 -0.58 -2.62 14.92
CA LYS A 84 -0.68 -3.25 16.26
C LYS A 84 -0.90 -4.76 16.18
N ILE A 85 -1.65 -5.27 15.19
CA ILE A 85 -1.85 -6.72 15.03
C ILE A 85 -0.58 -7.39 14.50
N ILE A 86 -0.01 -6.87 13.42
CA ILE A 86 1.15 -7.48 12.73
C ILE A 86 2.41 -7.48 13.60
N LYS A 87 2.61 -6.45 14.43
CA LYS A 87 3.77 -6.38 15.35
C LYS A 87 3.69 -7.34 16.53
N ASN A 88 2.49 -7.77 16.95
CA ASN A 88 2.29 -8.52 18.19
C ASN A 88 1.80 -9.96 17.98
N TYR A 89 1.31 -10.31 16.79
CA TYR A 89 0.70 -11.62 16.49
C TYR A 89 1.18 -12.16 15.15
N ASP A 90 0.96 -13.45 14.93
CA ASP A 90 1.28 -14.11 13.65
C ASP A 90 0.52 -13.46 12.47
N VAL A 91 1.28 -12.91 11.52
CA VAL A 91 0.77 -12.29 10.28
C VAL A 91 -0.09 -13.27 9.46
N SER A 92 0.13 -14.59 9.56
CA SER A 92 -0.74 -15.60 8.92
C SER A 92 -2.16 -15.62 9.50
N LYS A 93 -2.37 -15.10 10.71
CA LYS A 93 -3.66 -14.98 11.40
C LYS A 93 -4.27 -13.59 11.33
N TYR A 94 -3.59 -12.61 10.74
CA TYR A 94 -4.02 -11.21 10.68
C TYR A 94 -5.51 -11.05 10.28
N SER A 95 -5.95 -11.71 9.19
CA SER A 95 -7.32 -11.58 8.67
C SER A 95 -8.36 -12.13 9.65
N LEU A 96 -8.06 -13.26 10.30
CA LEU A 96 -8.89 -13.82 11.36
C LEU A 96 -8.99 -12.84 12.54
N ILE A 97 -7.87 -12.31 13.03
CA ILE A 97 -7.84 -11.39 14.18
C ILE A 97 -8.67 -10.13 13.87
N ILE A 98 -8.53 -9.55 12.68
CA ILE A 98 -9.27 -8.35 12.23
C ILE A 98 -10.78 -8.54 12.20
N SER A 99 -11.26 -9.72 11.80
CA SER A 99 -12.71 -10.00 11.81
C SER A 99 -13.34 -9.81 13.20
N TYR A 100 -12.59 -10.01 14.29
CA TYR A 100 -13.05 -9.74 15.66
C TYR A 100 -13.21 -8.25 15.97
N PHE A 101 -12.57 -7.36 15.21
CA PHE A 101 -12.70 -5.90 15.36
C PHE A 101 -13.89 -5.33 14.57
N GLU A 102 -14.44 -6.04 13.58
CA GLU A 102 -15.60 -5.56 12.82
C GLU A 102 -16.84 -5.37 13.71
N ILE A 103 -17.08 -6.26 14.68
CA ILE A 103 -18.22 -6.15 15.59
C ILE A 103 -18.13 -4.92 16.53
N PRO A 104 -17.05 -4.70 17.32
CA PRO A 104 -16.93 -3.48 18.12
C PRO A 104 -16.95 -2.23 17.25
N TRP A 105 -16.29 -2.24 16.09
CA TRP A 105 -16.26 -1.09 15.17
C TRP A 105 -17.66 -0.73 14.66
N ASN A 106 -18.43 -1.71 14.17
CA ASN A 106 -19.81 -1.49 13.72
C ASN A 106 -20.73 -1.02 14.86
N ARG A 107 -20.54 -1.51 16.10
CA ARG A 107 -21.27 -1.02 17.28
C ARG A 107 -20.99 0.45 17.59
N ILE A 108 -19.75 0.92 17.39
CA ILE A 108 -19.35 2.31 17.65
C ILE A 108 -19.94 3.25 16.59
N ILE A 109 -19.73 2.96 15.29
CA ILE A 109 -20.21 3.83 14.20
C ILE A 109 -21.75 3.89 14.08
N SER A 110 -22.44 2.93 14.69
CA SER A 110 -23.91 2.89 14.75
C SER A 110 -24.50 3.68 15.93
N ARG A 111 -23.67 4.26 16.83
CA ARG A 111 -24.17 5.09 17.93
C ARG A 111 -24.78 6.39 17.40
N TYR A 112 -25.83 6.85 18.07
CA TYR A 112 -26.38 8.18 17.84
C TYR A 112 -25.30 9.25 18.10
N GLY A 113 -25.21 10.24 17.21
CA GLY A 113 -24.19 11.28 17.27
C GLY A 113 -22.84 10.92 16.66
N PHE A 114 -22.68 9.74 16.02
CA PHE A 114 -21.47 9.43 15.25
C PHE A 114 -21.48 10.14 13.89
N TYR A 115 -20.63 11.15 13.71
CA TYR A 115 -20.41 11.84 12.43
C TYR A 115 -19.59 10.98 11.47
N ASN A 116 -19.81 11.13 10.16
CA ASN A 116 -19.01 10.48 9.11
C ASN A 116 -18.96 8.94 9.15
N LYS A 117 -19.97 8.29 9.75
CA LYS A 117 -20.10 6.83 9.90
C LYS A 117 -19.85 6.02 8.62
N GLU A 118 -20.24 6.57 7.47
CA GLU A 118 -20.11 5.93 6.15
C GLU A 118 -18.64 5.89 5.67
N ILE A 119 -17.90 6.97 5.92
CA ILE A 119 -16.46 7.09 5.64
C ILE A 119 -15.66 6.18 6.57
N CYS A 120 -16.10 6.08 7.82
CA CYS A 120 -15.45 5.33 8.89
C CYS A 120 -15.88 3.86 8.98
N ARG A 121 -16.38 3.24 7.90
CA ARG A 121 -16.75 1.82 7.89
C ARG A 121 -15.53 0.89 8.04
N PRO A 122 -15.67 -0.26 8.72
CA PRO A 122 -14.59 -1.25 8.91
C PRO A 122 -14.32 -2.08 7.64
N VAL A 123 -14.08 -1.42 6.52
CA VAL A 123 -13.61 -2.08 5.30
C VAL A 123 -12.10 -2.24 5.41
N PHE A 124 -11.67 -3.47 5.64
CA PHE A 124 -10.28 -3.90 5.70
C PHE A 124 -9.93 -4.62 4.39
N HIS A 125 -8.85 -4.18 3.75
CA HIS A 125 -8.34 -4.83 2.54
C HIS A 125 -7.39 -5.95 2.95
N ASN A 126 -7.59 -7.14 2.38
CA ASN A 126 -6.59 -8.18 2.48
C ASN A 126 -5.37 -7.76 1.66
N MET A 127 -4.18 -7.84 2.24
CA MET A 127 -2.91 -7.52 1.57
C MET A 127 -2.00 -8.74 1.66
N ALA A 128 -1.11 -8.94 0.70
CA ALA A 128 -0.11 -10.01 0.83
C ALA A 128 0.84 -9.72 2.01
N ASN A 129 1.22 -10.78 2.73
CA ASN A 129 1.86 -10.65 4.04
C ASN A 129 3.16 -9.82 4.03
N GLU A 130 3.90 -9.86 2.93
CA GLU A 130 5.15 -9.14 2.71
C GLU A 130 5.00 -7.62 2.57
N TYR A 131 3.83 -7.12 2.15
CA TYR A 131 3.59 -5.69 1.94
C TYR A 131 2.92 -4.99 3.13
N TYR A 132 2.49 -5.69 4.17
CA TYR A 132 1.73 -5.09 5.27
C TYR A 132 2.41 -3.88 5.93
N HIS A 133 3.68 -4.00 6.31
CA HIS A 133 4.43 -2.88 6.89
C HIS A 133 4.66 -1.76 5.86
N LYS A 134 4.97 -2.13 4.61
CA LYS A 134 5.16 -1.19 3.50
C LYS A 134 3.90 -0.38 3.21
N TRP A 135 2.72 -0.98 3.31
CA TRP A 135 1.44 -0.28 3.12
C TRP A 135 1.11 0.69 4.25
N LYS A 136 1.48 0.39 5.50
CA LYS A 136 1.34 1.32 6.62
C LYS A 136 2.30 2.51 6.48
N GLU A 137 3.57 2.24 6.17
CA GLU A 137 4.58 3.28 5.91
C GLU A 137 4.22 4.15 4.69
N MET A 138 3.66 3.55 3.63
CA MET A 138 3.12 4.26 2.48
C MET A 138 1.92 5.12 2.84
N PHE A 139 0.98 4.63 3.65
CA PHE A 139 -0.13 5.45 4.14
C PHE A 139 0.35 6.68 4.89
N ASP A 140 1.36 6.52 5.75
CA ASP A 140 1.95 7.62 6.49
C ASP A 140 2.65 8.61 5.53
N TYR A 141 3.42 8.11 4.55
CA TYR A 141 4.01 8.93 3.48
C TYR A 141 2.94 9.73 2.71
N CYS A 142 1.88 9.11 2.22
CA CYS A 142 0.84 9.76 1.42
C CYS A 142 0.13 10.88 2.19
N THR A 143 -0.13 10.64 3.48
CA THR A 143 -0.75 11.59 4.39
C THR A 143 0.18 12.78 4.66
N ASN A 144 1.46 12.49 4.93
CA ASN A 144 2.46 13.50 5.23
C ASN A 144 2.90 14.30 4.00
N TYR A 145 2.96 13.70 2.82
CA TYR A 145 3.31 14.37 1.55
C TYR A 145 2.42 15.59 1.30
N THR A 146 1.10 15.41 1.45
CA THR A 146 0.12 16.50 1.22
C THR A 146 0.32 17.64 2.22
N TYR A 147 0.57 17.31 3.48
CA TYR A 147 0.89 18.27 4.53
C TYR A 147 2.20 19.01 4.24
N ILE A 148 3.29 18.28 3.97
CA ILE A 148 4.60 18.83 3.62
C ILE A 148 4.48 19.79 2.43
N ARG A 149 3.84 19.38 1.33
CA ARG A 149 3.65 20.22 0.14
C ARG A 149 2.90 21.52 0.44
N SER A 150 2.04 21.54 1.46
CA SER A 150 1.30 22.74 1.90
C SER A 150 2.10 23.65 2.86
N LYS A 151 3.17 23.15 3.47
CA LYS A 151 4.01 23.87 4.46
C LYS A 151 5.34 24.34 3.90
N LEU A 152 5.91 23.56 2.98
CA LEU A 152 7.21 23.78 2.41
C LEU A 152 7.29 25.17 1.76
N SER A 153 8.21 25.98 2.25
CA SER A 153 8.49 27.32 1.72
C SER A 153 9.92 27.71 2.07
N ALA A 154 10.52 28.63 1.32
CA ALA A 154 11.89 29.10 1.56
C ALA A 154 12.14 29.78 2.93
N LYS A 155 11.12 29.95 3.77
CA LYS A 155 11.22 30.46 5.15
C LYS A 155 10.95 29.41 6.22
N ASP A 156 10.60 28.18 5.82
CA ASP A 156 10.29 27.09 6.73
C ASP A 156 11.58 26.47 7.28
N THR A 157 11.80 26.60 8.60
CA THR A 157 12.94 25.98 9.29
C THR A 157 12.92 24.46 9.23
N CYS A 158 11.76 23.86 8.91
CA CYS A 158 11.58 22.42 8.76
C CYS A 158 11.77 21.92 7.32
N ALA A 159 12.02 22.79 6.34
CA ALA A 159 12.14 22.42 4.93
C ALA A 159 13.14 21.26 4.72
N LYS A 160 14.34 21.37 5.30
CA LYS A 160 15.38 20.31 5.23
C LYS A 160 14.88 18.96 5.76
N SER A 161 14.24 18.95 6.93
CA SER A 161 13.71 17.75 7.59
C SER A 161 12.59 17.11 6.77
N TYR A 162 11.71 17.93 6.17
CA TYR A 162 10.67 17.45 5.27
C TYR A 162 11.23 16.89 3.97
N CYS A 163 12.22 17.54 3.33
CA CYS A 163 12.89 17.00 2.15
C CYS A 163 13.59 15.66 2.46
N GLN A 164 14.25 15.54 3.62
CA GLN A 164 14.82 14.28 4.09
C GLN A 164 13.76 13.19 4.30
N TYR A 165 12.58 13.55 4.83
CA TYR A 165 11.46 12.61 4.97
C TYR A 165 11.00 12.11 3.59
N ILE A 166 10.84 12.99 2.60
CA ILE A 166 10.43 12.62 1.25
C ILE A 166 11.48 11.72 0.56
N ASP A 167 12.77 12.05 0.64
CA ASP A 167 13.83 11.24 0.00
C ASP A 167 13.92 9.83 0.63
N ARG A 168 13.73 9.71 1.94
CA ARG A 168 13.71 8.40 2.65
C ARG A 168 12.64 7.47 2.12
N HIS A 169 11.45 7.99 1.80
CA HIS A 169 10.31 7.18 1.31
C HIS A 169 10.33 6.99 -0.21
N LYS A 170 11.30 7.58 -0.93
CA LYS A 170 11.37 7.54 -2.39
C LYS A 170 11.40 6.12 -2.95
N ASN A 171 12.24 5.26 -2.38
CA ASN A 171 12.36 3.87 -2.83
C ASN A 171 11.06 3.08 -2.58
N LEU A 172 10.44 3.26 -1.42
CA LEU A 172 9.15 2.64 -1.07
C LEU A 172 8.03 3.07 -2.03
N TYR A 173 7.98 4.36 -2.37
CA TYR A 173 7.05 4.89 -3.37
C TYR A 173 7.28 4.26 -4.75
N THR A 174 8.53 4.21 -5.23
CA THR A 174 8.85 3.59 -6.53
C THR A 174 8.49 2.10 -6.56
N GLU A 175 8.75 1.37 -5.48
CA GLU A 175 8.40 -0.07 -5.36
C GLU A 175 6.89 -0.29 -5.46
N LEU A 176 6.10 0.36 -4.58
CA LEU A 176 4.64 0.16 -4.57
C LEU A 176 3.95 0.77 -5.81
N MET A 177 4.53 1.82 -6.41
CA MET A 177 4.06 2.35 -7.69
C MET A 177 4.27 1.34 -8.82
N THR A 178 5.42 0.65 -8.85
CA THR A 178 5.71 -0.40 -9.84
C THR A 178 4.71 -1.54 -9.71
N ILE A 179 4.55 -2.08 -8.50
CA ILE A 179 3.56 -3.12 -8.19
C ILE A 179 2.17 -2.68 -8.66
N CYS A 180 1.71 -1.50 -8.29
CA CYS A 180 0.35 -1.05 -8.60
C CYS A 180 0.11 -0.42 -9.98
N THR A 181 1.06 -0.49 -10.91
CA THR A 181 0.87 0.01 -12.29
C THR A 181 1.36 -0.94 -13.38
N ILE A 182 2.31 -1.83 -13.06
CA ILE A 182 2.90 -2.79 -14.00
C ILE A 182 2.42 -4.22 -13.71
N GLU A 183 2.21 -4.54 -12.43
CA GLU A 183 1.74 -5.85 -11.98
C GLU A 183 0.24 -5.76 -11.64
N ASP A 184 -0.60 -6.01 -12.65
CA ASP A 184 -2.07 -5.97 -12.54
C ASP A 184 -2.58 -7.01 -11.51
N ASP A 185 -2.66 -6.62 -10.24
CA ASP A 185 -3.05 -7.52 -9.15
C ASP A 185 -3.72 -6.82 -7.95
N ASN A 186 -4.47 -7.64 -7.20
CA ASN A 186 -5.35 -7.32 -6.08
C ASN A 186 -4.62 -6.86 -4.81
N ASN A 187 -3.30 -6.63 -4.89
CA ASN A 187 -2.42 -6.27 -3.77
C ASN A 187 -2.44 -4.77 -3.45
N CYS A 188 -3.09 -3.97 -4.29
CA CYS A 188 -3.14 -2.51 -4.20
C CYS A 188 -4.27 -2.03 -3.30
N THR A 189 -3.92 -1.19 -2.34
CA THR A 189 -4.89 -0.59 -1.41
C THR A 189 -5.61 0.60 -2.07
N PRO A 190 -6.94 0.80 -1.89
CA PRO A 190 -7.65 1.88 -2.58
C PRO A 190 -7.23 3.31 -2.21
N PHE A 191 -6.53 3.52 -1.08
CA PHE A 191 -5.96 4.84 -0.78
C PHE A 191 -4.77 5.17 -1.70
N PHE A 192 -4.10 4.14 -2.25
CA PHE A 192 -2.92 4.35 -3.08
C PHE A 192 -3.26 5.06 -4.38
N THR A 193 -4.46 4.86 -4.95
CA THR A 193 -4.94 5.59 -6.14
C THR A 193 -4.85 7.11 -5.97
N ASP A 194 -5.23 7.63 -4.80
CA ASP A 194 -5.10 9.07 -4.50
C ASP A 194 -3.64 9.50 -4.30
N CYS A 195 -2.76 8.56 -3.94
CA CYS A 195 -1.35 8.78 -3.64
C CYS A 195 -0.41 8.61 -4.84
N GLN A 196 -0.83 8.00 -5.94
CA GLN A 196 -0.02 7.87 -7.17
C GLN A 196 0.45 9.23 -7.74
N LYS A 197 -0.19 10.34 -7.35
CA LYS A 197 0.23 11.72 -7.69
C LYS A 197 1.32 12.31 -6.76
N ASN A 198 1.66 11.61 -5.68
CA ASN A 198 2.58 12.07 -4.63
C ASN A 198 4.03 11.66 -4.96
N ASN A 199 4.49 11.99 -6.17
CA ASN A 199 5.83 11.66 -6.64
C ASN A 199 6.90 12.40 -5.79
N PRO A 200 7.84 11.69 -5.14
CA PRO A 200 8.90 12.31 -4.34
C PRO A 200 9.66 13.44 -5.05
N SER A 201 9.93 13.29 -6.36
CA SER A 201 10.68 14.29 -7.13
C SER A 201 10.00 15.67 -7.19
N GLU A 202 8.66 15.71 -7.20
CA GLU A 202 7.87 16.96 -7.22
C GLU A 202 8.11 17.86 -6.00
N ILE A 203 8.61 17.29 -4.90
CA ILE A 203 9.07 18.04 -3.72
C ILE A 203 10.59 18.18 -3.72
N LEU A 204 11.33 17.08 -3.99
CA LEU A 204 12.79 17.08 -3.90
C LEU A 204 13.46 18.02 -4.89
N ASP A 205 12.84 18.26 -6.05
CA ASP A 205 13.40 19.16 -7.08
C ASP A 205 13.14 20.64 -6.78
N LEU A 206 12.32 20.98 -5.77
CA LEU A 206 12.03 22.37 -5.37
C LEU A 206 13.25 23.08 -4.76
N PRO A 207 13.37 24.42 -4.92
CA PRO A 207 14.44 25.22 -4.32
C PRO A 207 14.54 25.10 -2.80
N GLU A 208 13.42 24.86 -2.12
CA GLU A 208 13.33 24.61 -0.68
C GLU A 208 14.16 23.40 -0.22
N CYS A 209 14.41 22.43 -1.09
CA CYS A 209 15.21 21.25 -0.80
C CYS A 209 16.72 21.41 -1.09
N GLU A 210 17.19 22.59 -1.52
CA GLU A 210 18.61 22.81 -1.85
C GLU A 210 19.56 22.61 -0.66
N GLU A 211 19.17 23.01 0.55
CA GLU A 211 19.99 22.76 1.75
C GLU A 211 20.08 21.27 2.06
N TYR A 212 18.99 20.52 1.83
CA TYR A 212 18.97 19.07 1.99
C TYR A 212 19.91 18.40 1.00
N LYS A 213 19.80 18.72 -0.30
CA LYS A 213 20.65 18.18 -1.38
C LYS A 213 22.13 18.33 -1.05
N ARG A 214 22.58 19.57 -0.76
CA ARG A 214 23.98 19.85 -0.38
C ARG A 214 24.44 18.99 0.79
N SER A 215 23.64 18.93 1.86
CA SER A 215 24.00 18.16 3.05
C SER A 215 24.06 16.64 2.83
N ARG A 216 23.35 16.11 1.82
CA ARG A 216 23.41 14.71 1.41
C ARG A 216 24.63 14.45 0.54
N ASP A 217 24.90 15.34 -0.41
CA ASP A 217 26.02 15.20 -1.34
C ASP A 217 27.38 15.33 -0.60
N ASP A 218 27.48 16.20 0.41
CA ASP A 218 28.63 16.31 1.32
C ASP A 218 28.88 15.00 2.12
N GLN A 219 27.82 14.30 2.53
CA GLN A 219 27.92 13.00 3.23
C GLN A 219 28.41 11.89 2.28
N LEU A 220 27.95 11.89 1.03
CA LEU A 220 28.42 10.94 0.01
C LEU A 220 29.90 11.19 -0.33
N ASN A 221 30.30 12.44 -0.51
CA ASN A 221 31.68 12.82 -0.82
C ASN A 221 32.65 12.51 0.34
N THR A 222 32.23 12.66 1.59
CA THR A 222 33.08 12.30 2.75
C THR A 222 33.18 10.78 2.94
N ALA A 223 32.12 10.01 2.68
CA ALA A 223 32.17 8.55 2.68
C ALA A 223 33.13 7.99 1.60
N ASP A 224 33.11 8.54 0.38
CA ASP A 224 34.01 8.11 -0.71
C ASP A 224 35.47 8.59 -0.49
N GLY A 225 35.65 9.68 0.26
CA GLY A 225 36.97 10.19 0.66
C GLY A 225 37.71 9.28 1.65
N VAL A 226 37.00 8.71 2.64
CA VAL A 226 37.60 7.78 3.61
C VAL A 226 38.10 6.50 2.94
N SER A 227 37.39 6.02 1.91
CA SER A 227 37.77 4.83 1.11
C SER A 227 39.09 5.01 0.34
N LYS A 228 39.54 6.26 0.09
CA LYS A 228 40.76 6.57 -0.68
C LYS A 228 41.98 6.89 0.18
N GLN A 229 41.85 7.03 1.51
CA GLN A 229 42.96 7.46 2.37
C GLN A 229 43.84 6.35 2.95
N GLU A 230 43.49 5.06 2.81
CA GLU A 230 44.37 3.95 3.22
C GLU A 230 45.52 3.62 2.24
N LEU A 231 45.65 4.34 1.11
CA LEU A 231 46.68 4.06 0.09
C LEU A 231 47.51 5.28 -0.33
N SER A 232 47.94 6.11 0.62
CA SER A 232 49.11 7.02 0.45
C SER A 232 49.59 7.64 1.77
N THR A 233 50.49 6.96 2.49
CA THR A 233 51.48 7.60 3.39
C THR A 233 52.66 6.63 3.55
N GLY A 234 53.88 7.00 3.14
CA GLY A 234 54.99 6.03 3.15
C GLY A 234 56.34 6.47 2.57
N GLU A 235 56.83 7.68 2.87
CA GLU A 235 58.20 8.16 2.62
C GLU A 235 58.41 9.39 3.55
N SER A 236 59.50 9.66 4.30
CA SER A 236 60.78 9.00 4.65
C SER A 236 61.30 9.66 5.98
N ASP A 237 62.43 9.37 6.64
CA ASP A 237 63.53 8.38 6.59
C ASP A 237 64.16 8.32 8.02
N SER A 238 64.82 7.22 8.41
CA SER A 238 66.04 7.24 9.25
C SER A 238 66.67 5.85 9.49
N GLN A 239 67.73 5.56 8.73
CA GLN A 239 68.99 4.80 8.99
C GLN A 239 69.14 3.64 10.03
N GLU A 240 70.01 2.71 9.61
CA GLU A 240 70.38 1.37 10.11
C GLU A 240 71.01 1.24 11.52
N ALA A 241 70.87 0.05 12.14
CA ALA A 241 72.00 -0.88 12.38
C ALA A 241 71.60 -2.28 12.96
N SER A 242 72.43 -3.28 12.66
CA SER A 242 72.57 -4.64 13.29
C SER A 242 71.45 -5.69 13.20
N LEU A 243 71.59 -6.55 12.17
CA LEU A 243 71.60 -8.03 12.21
C LEU A 243 71.05 -8.77 13.45
N ASP A 244 70.07 -9.68 13.24
CA ASP A 244 70.34 -11.12 13.35
C ASP A 244 69.32 -12.02 12.58
N LEU A 245 69.64 -13.31 12.41
CA LEU A 245 69.11 -14.23 11.39
C LEU A 245 68.13 -15.32 11.90
N SER A 246 66.94 -15.45 11.28
CA SER A 246 66.30 -16.77 11.00
C SER A 246 64.97 -16.71 10.19
N THR A 247 64.98 -17.31 8.98
CA THR A 247 64.08 -18.42 8.49
C THR A 247 62.61 -18.47 8.98
N SER A 248 61.55 -18.58 8.15
CA SER A 248 61.40 -18.73 6.68
C SER A 248 59.95 -18.61 6.15
N MET A 249 59.83 -18.29 4.85
CA MET A 249 58.79 -18.68 3.87
C MET A 249 57.35 -18.13 3.92
N SER A 250 57.18 -17.13 3.07
CA SER A 250 56.01 -16.69 2.29
C SER A 250 55.13 -17.77 1.66
N THR A 251 53.85 -17.44 1.41
CA THR A 251 53.17 -17.34 0.07
C THR A 251 51.70 -16.95 0.31
N SER A 252 51.31 -15.67 0.16
CA SER A 252 50.91 -14.97 -1.10
C SER A 252 49.45 -15.18 -1.53
N SER A 253 48.62 -14.17 -1.28
CA SER A 253 47.30 -13.99 -1.90
C SER A 253 47.41 -13.64 -3.39
N PRO A 254 46.37 -13.90 -4.21
CA PRO A 254 46.18 -13.23 -5.49
C PRO A 254 45.05 -12.19 -5.41
N SER A 255 45.41 -10.90 -5.47
CA SER A 255 44.46 -9.83 -5.81
C SER A 255 44.07 -9.95 -7.29
N TYR A 256 42.78 -9.88 -7.60
CA TYR A 256 42.31 -9.83 -8.99
C TYR A 256 42.25 -8.39 -9.50
N SER A 257 43.18 -8.05 -10.40
CA SER A 257 43.23 -6.78 -11.13
C SER A 257 42.28 -6.79 -12.33
N ASN A 258 41.75 -5.62 -12.70
CA ASN A 258 40.91 -5.45 -13.89
C ASN A 258 41.65 -5.82 -15.18
N SER A 259 41.07 -6.71 -15.99
CA SER A 259 41.46 -6.93 -17.39
C SER A 259 40.22 -6.95 -18.28
N ALA A 260 40.20 -6.07 -19.27
CA ALA A 260 39.11 -6.01 -20.25
C ALA A 260 39.21 -7.21 -21.20
N MET A 261 38.17 -8.03 -21.27
CA MET A 261 38.06 -9.12 -22.24
C MET A 261 36.77 -8.98 -23.05
N LEU A 262 36.92 -8.65 -24.34
CA LEU A 262 35.86 -8.67 -25.33
C LEU A 262 35.38 -10.11 -25.56
N THR A 263 34.16 -10.44 -25.14
CA THR A 263 33.45 -11.64 -25.60
C THR A 263 32.13 -11.27 -26.24
N ILE A 264 32.08 -11.37 -27.56
CA ILE A 264 30.89 -11.11 -28.38
C ILE A 264 30.00 -12.37 -28.40
N PHE A 265 28.71 -12.16 -28.14
CA PHE A 265 27.52 -13.01 -28.37
C PHE A 265 27.68 -14.48 -28.82
N PRO A 266 26.85 -15.37 -28.23
CA PRO A 266 25.83 -16.01 -29.06
C PRO A 266 24.46 -16.13 -28.38
N THR A 267 23.60 -15.11 -28.47
CA THR A 267 22.18 -15.20 -28.03
C THR A 267 21.22 -15.70 -29.11
N LEU A 268 21.67 -15.84 -30.36
CA LEU A 268 20.86 -16.39 -31.46
C LEU A 268 20.62 -17.90 -31.37
N SER A 269 21.37 -18.62 -30.53
CA SER A 269 21.14 -20.06 -30.27
C SER A 269 19.84 -20.35 -29.51
N VAL A 270 19.39 -19.43 -28.64
CA VAL A 270 18.18 -19.58 -27.82
C VAL A 270 16.90 -19.36 -28.62
N LEU A 271 16.92 -18.48 -29.62
CA LEU A 271 15.76 -18.21 -30.48
C LEU A 271 15.42 -19.39 -31.42
N ALA A 272 16.41 -20.21 -31.78
CA ALA A 272 16.17 -21.39 -32.62
C ALA A 272 15.45 -22.51 -31.85
N THR A 273 15.72 -22.69 -30.56
CA THR A 273 15.09 -23.74 -29.74
C THR A 273 13.66 -23.40 -29.34
N SER A 274 13.32 -22.13 -29.13
CA SER A 274 11.94 -21.71 -28.80
C SER A 274 10.96 -21.91 -29.98
N LEU A 275 11.41 -21.69 -31.22
CA LEU A 275 10.58 -21.91 -32.43
C LEU A 275 10.21 -23.39 -32.66
N LEU A 276 11.05 -24.33 -32.22
CA LEU A 276 10.75 -25.77 -32.32
C LEU A 276 9.68 -26.20 -31.31
N MET A 277 9.69 -25.65 -30.10
CA MET A 277 8.67 -25.93 -29.07
C MET A 277 7.29 -25.40 -29.49
N TYR A 278 7.22 -24.22 -30.12
CA TYR A 278 5.95 -23.68 -30.65
C TYR A 278 5.30 -24.60 -31.70
N LYS A 279 6.10 -25.28 -32.54
CA LYS A 279 5.60 -26.17 -33.59
C LYS A 279 5.15 -27.56 -33.11
N LEU A 280 5.51 -27.94 -31.88
CA LEU A 280 5.26 -29.27 -31.32
C LEU A 280 4.23 -29.30 -30.18
N THR A 281 3.66 -28.16 -29.77
CA THR A 281 2.69 -28.11 -28.66
C THR A 281 1.24 -28.01 -29.21
N PRO A 282 0.36 -29.02 -28.99
CA PRO A 282 -0.93 -29.12 -29.67
C PRO A 282 -2.07 -28.29 -29.03
N PHE A 283 -1.79 -27.05 -28.58
CA PHE A 283 -2.82 -26.17 -27.99
C PHE A 283 -3.65 -25.37 -29.01
N GLY A 284 -3.30 -25.41 -30.31
CA GLY A 284 -4.04 -24.73 -31.37
C GLY A 284 -5.51 -25.18 -31.55
N SER A 285 -5.89 -26.32 -30.96
CA SER A 285 -7.24 -26.90 -31.07
C SER A 285 -8.21 -26.45 -29.97
N TRP A 286 -7.72 -25.97 -28.82
CA TRP A 286 -8.55 -25.79 -27.61
C TRP A 286 -9.16 -24.38 -27.47
N LEU A 287 -8.51 -23.35 -28.02
CA LEU A 287 -8.98 -21.96 -27.92
C LEU A 287 -10.12 -21.61 -28.91
N ARG A 288 -10.41 -22.46 -29.89
CA ARG A 288 -11.37 -22.17 -30.97
C ARG A 288 -12.86 -22.16 -30.56
N PRO A 289 -13.36 -22.96 -29.59
CA PRO A 289 -14.77 -22.93 -29.19
C PRO A 289 -15.14 -21.70 -28.33
N HIS A 290 -14.19 -21.16 -27.56
CA HIS A 290 -14.52 -20.16 -26.53
C HIS A 290 -14.77 -18.76 -27.11
N LEU A 291 -14.10 -18.41 -28.22
CA LEU A 291 -14.25 -17.11 -28.89
C LEU A 291 -15.56 -16.96 -29.68
N GLN A 292 -16.21 -18.06 -30.07
CA GLN A 292 -17.51 -18.01 -30.77
C GLN A 292 -18.71 -17.77 -29.83
N ARG A 293 -18.51 -17.84 -28.50
CA ARG A 293 -19.57 -17.59 -27.52
C ARG A 293 -19.76 -16.10 -27.18
N MET A 294 -18.76 -15.25 -27.41
CA MET A 294 -18.81 -13.82 -27.08
C MET A 294 -19.38 -12.92 -28.19
N THR A 295 -19.44 -13.38 -29.44
CA THR A 295 -19.91 -12.58 -30.59
C THR A 295 -21.41 -12.71 -30.89
N LYS A 296 -22.18 -13.43 -30.07
CA LYS A 296 -23.63 -13.65 -30.29
C LYS A 296 -24.54 -12.87 -29.32
N SER A 297 -24.00 -11.89 -28.58
CA SER A 297 -24.73 -11.09 -27.58
C SER A 297 -24.69 -9.58 -27.86
N SER A 298 -24.74 -9.18 -29.14
CA SER A 298 -25.08 -7.81 -29.54
C SER A 298 -25.64 -7.80 -30.96
N ASN A 299 -26.96 -7.60 -31.07
CA ASN A 299 -27.71 -7.01 -32.20
C ASN A 299 -29.13 -7.60 -32.31
N SER A 300 -30.11 -6.89 -31.75
CA SER A 300 -31.48 -6.86 -32.28
C SER A 300 -32.16 -5.60 -31.77
N SER A 301 -32.00 -4.49 -32.50
CA SER A 301 -32.73 -3.26 -32.27
C SER A 301 -33.75 -3.06 -33.39
N ASN A 302 -35.00 -2.79 -32.99
CA ASN A 302 -36.05 -2.07 -33.70
C ASN A 302 -36.24 -2.30 -35.21
N LYS A 303 -37.43 -2.81 -35.56
CA LYS A 303 -38.21 -2.27 -36.70
C LYS A 303 -39.70 -2.53 -36.51
N GLU A 304 -40.45 -1.45 -36.28
CA GLU A 304 -41.92 -1.45 -36.32
C GLU A 304 -42.44 -1.33 -37.76
N SER A 305 -43.67 -1.83 -37.95
CA SER A 305 -44.66 -1.39 -38.93
C SER A 305 -44.34 -1.47 -40.44
N ARG A 306 -45.00 -2.43 -41.14
CA ARG A 306 -46.09 -2.10 -42.09
C ARG A 306 -46.80 -3.32 -42.71
N GLN A 307 -48.13 -3.31 -42.56
CA GLN A 307 -49.19 -3.71 -43.52
C GLN A 307 -49.36 -5.20 -43.96
N SER A 308 -50.61 -5.67 -43.78
CA SER A 308 -51.21 -6.92 -44.33
C SER A 308 -51.82 -6.69 -45.72
N PRO A 309 -52.06 -7.74 -46.54
CA PRO A 309 -53.46 -8.18 -46.76
C PRO A 309 -53.71 -9.71 -46.94
N TYR A 310 -54.83 -10.17 -46.35
CA TYR A 310 -55.78 -11.24 -46.75
C TYR A 310 -55.36 -12.50 -47.55
N ALA A 311 -55.74 -13.70 -47.04
CA ALA A 311 -56.80 -14.56 -47.61
C ALA A 311 -57.03 -15.88 -46.82
N THR A 312 -58.30 -16.20 -46.56
CA THR A 312 -59.04 -17.51 -46.55
C THR A 312 -58.30 -18.88 -46.50
N GLU A 313 -58.80 -20.00 -45.94
CA GLU A 313 -60.16 -20.46 -45.54
C GLU A 313 -60.13 -21.80 -44.73
N TYR A 314 -61.31 -22.27 -44.26
CA TYR A 314 -61.69 -23.63 -43.79
C TYR A 314 -61.31 -24.20 -42.39
N ASN A 315 -62.33 -24.14 -41.52
CA ASN A 315 -62.77 -25.05 -40.44
C ASN A 315 -62.28 -26.52 -40.41
N SER A 316 -62.16 -27.11 -39.21
CA SER A 316 -63.13 -28.12 -38.69
C SER A 316 -62.73 -28.73 -37.32
N ASN A 317 -63.72 -28.96 -36.44
CA ASN A 317 -63.76 -29.83 -35.24
C ASN A 317 -62.78 -29.52 -34.08
N ASP A 318 -63.23 -29.07 -32.91
CA ASP A 318 -64.10 -29.72 -31.89
C ASP A 318 -63.32 -30.58 -30.87
N ALA A 319 -63.11 -30.00 -29.68
CA ALA A 319 -62.92 -30.69 -28.40
C ALA A 319 -62.99 -29.64 -27.27
N SER A 320 -64.10 -29.62 -26.55
CA SER A 320 -64.34 -28.67 -25.45
C SER A 320 -63.75 -29.16 -24.12
N TYR A 321 -62.98 -28.32 -23.43
CA TYR A 321 -62.79 -28.42 -21.97
C TYR A 321 -62.74 -27.03 -21.33
N ASN A 322 -63.82 -26.68 -20.63
CA ASN A 322 -63.86 -25.54 -19.70
C ASN A 322 -63.40 -26.02 -18.32
N ILE A 323 -62.49 -25.29 -17.68
CA ILE A 323 -62.44 -25.18 -16.22
C ILE A 323 -62.33 -23.69 -15.89
N ALA A 324 -63.18 -23.23 -14.97
CA ALA A 324 -63.29 -21.84 -14.54
C ALA A 324 -63.35 -21.79 -13.00
N TYR A 325 -63.45 -20.57 -12.47
CA TYR A 325 -63.66 -20.20 -11.06
C TYR A 325 -62.41 -20.17 -10.14
N TYR A 326 -62.16 -19.10 -9.37
CA TYR A 326 -62.65 -17.70 -9.44
C TYR A 326 -61.77 -16.79 -8.55
N SER A 327 -61.99 -15.47 -8.66
CA SER A 327 -61.52 -14.44 -7.71
C SER A 327 -62.61 -14.11 -6.68
N GLY A 328 -62.24 -13.54 -5.52
CA GLY A 328 -63.13 -12.62 -4.79
C GLY A 328 -63.34 -12.87 -3.28
N GLU A 329 -62.65 -12.04 -2.48
CA GLU A 329 -63.15 -11.25 -1.34
C GLU A 329 -63.91 -11.86 -0.14
N ASN A 330 -63.44 -11.47 1.05
CA ASN A 330 -64.15 -10.84 2.21
C ASN A 330 -63.23 -11.06 3.44
N LEU A 331 -62.92 -10.10 4.32
CA LEU A 331 -63.60 -8.87 4.78
C LEU A 331 -62.64 -7.66 4.84
#